data_AF-A0AAD9PVQ6-F1
#
_entry.id   AF-A0AAD9PVQ6-F1
#
_cell.length_a   1.000
_cell.length_b   1.000
_cell.length_c   1.000
_cell.angle_alpha   90.00
_cell.angle_beta   90.00
_cell.angle_gamma   90.00
#
_symmetry.space_group_name_H-M   'P 1'
#
loop_
_entity.id
_entity.type
_entity.pdbx_description
1 polymer ?
#
loop_
_entity_poly.entity_id
_entity_poly.type
_entity_poly.pdbx_seq_one_letter_code
_entity_poly.pdbx_strand_id
1 'polypeptide(L)'
;MVDFFKNSCPAGYTWHRSLLFEDGAVCTASADITVSVEENCFYHESKFHGVNFPADGPVMKKMTTNWEPSCEKIIPVPRQGILKGDIAMYLLLKDGGRYRCQFDTIYKAKSDPKKMPEWHFIQHKLTREDRSDAKNQKWQLVEHAVASRSALPG
;
A
#
# COMPACT_ATOMS: atom_id res chain seq x y z
N MET A 1 -7.60 -14.90 12.15
CA MET A 1 -7.95 -14.47 10.78
C MET A 1 -7.09 -15.23 9.79
N VAL A 2 -7.60 -15.63 8.63
CA VAL A 2 -6.76 -16.27 7.60
C VAL A 2 -5.77 -15.25 7.06
N ASP A 3 -4.47 -15.57 7.12
CA ASP A 3 -3.41 -14.70 6.57
C ASP A 3 -3.13 -15.09 5.12
N PHE A 4 -3.86 -14.45 4.20
CA PHE A 4 -3.73 -14.70 2.76
C PHE A 4 -2.31 -14.45 2.24
N PHE A 5 -1.65 -13.41 2.75
CA PHE A 5 -0.32 -12.99 2.30
C PHE A 5 0.74 -14.03 2.70
N LYS A 6 0.81 -14.41 3.98
CA LYS A 6 1.77 -15.43 4.43
C LYS A 6 1.50 -16.80 3.80
N ASN A 7 0.22 -17.16 3.61
CA ASN A 7 -0.15 -18.43 2.97
C ASN A 7 0.27 -18.52 1.49
N SER A 8 0.57 -17.39 0.84
CA SER A 8 1.06 -17.37 -0.54
C SER A 8 2.57 -17.64 -0.65
N CYS A 9 3.32 -17.49 0.45
CA CYS A 9 4.75 -17.74 0.50
C CYS A 9 5.08 -19.25 0.41
N PRO A 10 6.24 -19.63 -0.14
CA PRO A 10 7.35 -18.76 -0.56
C PRO A 10 7.20 -18.16 -1.96
N ALA A 11 6.30 -18.68 -2.79
CA ALA A 11 6.04 -18.13 -4.13
C ALA A 11 5.68 -16.64 -4.06
N GLY A 12 4.87 -16.28 -3.06
CA GLY A 12 4.47 -14.92 -2.75
C GLY A 12 3.25 -14.48 -3.54
N TYR A 13 3.12 -13.17 -3.76
CA TYR A 13 1.93 -12.58 -4.34
C TYR A 13 2.29 -11.37 -5.21
N THR A 14 1.35 -10.96 -6.03
CA THR A 14 1.42 -9.72 -6.81
C THR A 14 0.31 -8.79 -6.35
N TRP A 15 0.51 -7.48 -6.53
CA TRP A 15 -0.55 -6.51 -6.35
C TRP A 15 -0.52 -5.41 -7.41
N HIS A 16 -1.70 -4.85 -7.67
CA HIS A 16 -1.89 -3.70 -8.56
C HIS A 16 -2.77 -2.68 -7.84
N ARG A 17 -2.39 -1.42 -7.89
CA ARG A 17 -3.05 -0.32 -7.18
C ARG A 17 -3.21 0.90 -8.09
N SER A 18 -4.38 1.52 -8.06
CA SER A 18 -4.58 2.90 -8.52
C SER A 18 -4.55 3.86 -7.33
N LEU A 19 -3.95 5.03 -7.54
CA LEU A 19 -3.89 6.13 -6.59
C LEU A 19 -4.54 7.34 -7.26
N LEU A 20 -5.72 7.73 -6.78
CA LEU A 20 -6.50 8.84 -7.34
C LEU A 20 -6.44 10.03 -6.39
N PHE A 21 -5.65 11.04 -6.75
CA PHE A 21 -5.49 12.25 -5.93
C PHE A 21 -6.63 13.24 -6.17
N GLU A 22 -6.94 14.05 -5.17
CA GLU A 22 -8.08 14.98 -5.22
C GLU A 22 -7.93 16.13 -6.23
N ASP A 23 -6.71 16.41 -6.69
CA ASP A 23 -6.42 17.41 -7.73
C ASP A 23 -6.42 16.83 -9.15
N GLY A 24 -6.85 15.58 -9.32
CA GLY A 24 -6.95 14.90 -10.61
C GLY A 24 -5.68 14.19 -11.05
N ALA A 25 -4.59 14.26 -10.27
CA ALA A 25 -3.42 13.43 -10.52
C ALA A 25 -3.76 11.94 -10.32
N VAL A 26 -3.15 11.09 -11.14
CA VAL A 26 -3.39 9.64 -11.12
C VAL A 26 -2.05 8.92 -11.14
N CYS A 27 -1.88 7.96 -10.23
CA CYS A 27 -0.80 6.98 -10.32
C CYS A 27 -1.33 5.56 -10.42
N THR A 28 -0.52 4.71 -11.03
CA THR A 28 -0.66 3.26 -10.96
C THR A 28 0.64 2.66 -10.41
N ALA A 29 0.48 1.67 -9.54
CA ALA A 29 1.59 0.94 -8.96
C ALA A 29 1.32 -0.56 -9.05
N SER A 30 2.34 -1.33 -9.34
CA SER A 30 2.27 -2.79 -9.31
C SER A 30 3.54 -3.34 -8.68
N ALA A 31 3.42 -4.43 -7.94
CA ALA A 31 4.60 -5.14 -7.46
C ALA A 31 4.44 -6.65 -7.49
N ASP A 32 5.59 -7.31 -7.56
CA ASP A 32 5.78 -8.74 -7.39
C ASP A 32 6.61 -8.96 -6.12
N ILE A 33 6.08 -9.77 -5.20
CA ILE A 33 6.76 -10.19 -3.97
C ILE A 33 7.05 -11.69 -4.07
N THR A 34 8.31 -12.07 -3.80
CA THR A 34 8.77 -13.46 -3.73
C THR A 34 9.64 -13.65 -2.49
N VAL A 35 9.68 -14.86 -1.93
CA VAL A 35 10.57 -15.22 -0.82
C VAL A 35 11.65 -16.19 -1.30
N SER A 36 12.91 -15.80 -1.17
CA SER A 36 14.04 -16.74 -1.23
C SER A 36 14.20 -17.38 0.14
N VAL A 37 13.87 -18.67 0.24
CA VAL A 37 13.99 -19.43 1.50
C VAL A 37 15.47 -19.63 1.86
N GLU A 38 16.32 -19.88 0.87
CA GLU A 38 17.75 -20.13 1.07
C GLU A 38 18.46 -18.89 1.63
N GLU A 39 18.11 -17.70 1.14
CA GLU A 39 18.71 -16.45 1.59
C GLU A 39 17.99 -15.82 2.77
N ASN A 40 16.85 -16.40 3.19
CA ASN A 40 15.94 -15.81 4.16
C ASN A 40 15.58 -14.34 3.79
N CYS A 41 15.26 -14.12 2.50
CA CYS A 41 15.12 -12.78 1.91
C CYS A 41 13.79 -12.61 1.17
N PHE A 42 13.15 -11.45 1.32
CA PHE A 42 12.02 -11.03 0.50
C PHE A 42 12.54 -10.20 -0.69
N TYR A 43 12.22 -10.63 -1.90
CA TYR A 43 12.43 -9.86 -3.11
C TYR A 43 11.15 -9.09 -3.44
N HIS A 44 11.30 -7.78 -3.66
CA HIS A 44 10.20 -6.87 -3.99
C HIS A 44 10.55 -6.08 -5.25
N GLU A 45 9.90 -6.43 -6.36
CA GLU A 45 10.05 -5.72 -7.63
C GLU A 45 8.80 -4.89 -7.91
N SER A 46 8.95 -3.62 -8.26
CA SER A 46 7.80 -2.74 -8.47
C SER A 46 7.95 -1.79 -9.64
N LYS A 47 6.80 -1.37 -10.18
CA LYS A 47 6.66 -0.31 -11.18
C LYS A 47 5.69 0.73 -10.64
N PHE A 48 6.03 2.00 -10.82
CA PHE A 48 5.21 3.13 -10.40
C PHE A 48 5.15 4.16 -11.54
N HIS A 49 3.96 4.50 -11.98
CA HIS A 49 3.73 5.51 -13.01
C HIS A 49 2.76 6.55 -12.46
N GLY A 50 3.05 7.83 -12.70
CA GLY A 50 2.20 8.93 -12.27
C GLY A 50 2.07 9.97 -13.38
N VAL A 51 0.88 10.54 -13.53
CA VAL A 51 0.57 11.55 -14.54
C VAL A 51 -0.29 12.66 -13.94
N ASN A 52 -0.29 13.82 -14.61
CA ASN A 52 -1.17 14.96 -14.34
C ASN A 52 -1.03 15.59 -12.94
N PHE A 53 0.13 15.47 -12.30
CA PHE A 53 0.40 16.30 -11.11
C PHE A 53 0.50 17.78 -11.50
N PRO A 54 -0.30 18.67 -10.89
CA PRO A 54 -0.20 20.10 -11.15
C PRO A 54 1.20 20.61 -10.80
N ALA A 55 1.78 21.44 -11.68
CA ALA A 55 3.14 21.97 -11.48
C ALA A 55 3.25 22.79 -10.18
N ASP A 56 2.16 23.44 -9.78
CA ASP A 56 2.05 24.22 -8.56
C ASP A 56 1.41 23.46 -7.39
N GLY A 57 1.11 22.17 -7.57
CA GLY A 57 0.52 21.28 -6.58
C GLY A 57 1.51 20.83 -5.49
N PRO A 58 1.00 20.24 -4.39
CA PRO A 58 1.79 19.92 -3.20
C PRO A 58 2.87 18.86 -3.47
N VAL A 59 2.64 17.94 -4.42
CA VAL A 59 3.61 16.92 -4.82
C VAL A 59 4.79 17.53 -5.55
N MET A 60 4.54 18.30 -6.61
CA MET A 60 5.61 18.91 -7.43
C MET A 60 6.40 19.96 -6.65
N LYS A 61 5.75 20.66 -5.72
CA LYS A 61 6.41 21.60 -4.79
C LYS A 61 7.08 20.94 -3.57
N LYS A 62 7.06 19.61 -3.45
CA LYS A 62 7.63 18.87 -2.29
C LYS A 62 7.12 19.38 -0.94
N MET A 63 5.82 19.66 -0.86
CA MET A 63 5.14 20.18 0.35
C MET A 63 4.60 19.07 1.26
N THR A 64 4.71 17.81 0.85
CA THR A 64 4.25 16.66 1.62
C THR A 64 5.27 16.27 2.71
N THR A 65 4.77 15.75 3.83
CA THR A 65 5.59 15.22 4.92
C THR A 65 5.44 13.71 5.04
N ASN A 66 4.30 13.23 5.53
CA ASN A 66 3.97 11.81 5.75
C ASN A 66 2.52 11.51 5.40
N TRP A 67 2.18 10.23 5.29
CA TRP A 67 0.78 9.79 5.27
C TRP A 67 0.22 9.77 6.70
N GLU A 68 -1.06 10.11 6.87
CA GLU A 68 -1.77 9.85 8.13
C GLU A 68 -1.93 8.34 8.37
N PRO A 69 -1.95 7.88 9.64
CA PRO A 69 -2.36 6.51 9.95
C PRO A 69 -3.75 6.23 9.38
N SER A 70 -3.94 5.04 8.84
CA SER A 70 -5.11 4.72 8.02
C SER A 70 -5.64 3.32 8.33
N CYS A 71 -6.83 3.01 7.82
CA CYS A 71 -7.50 1.74 8.01
C CYS A 71 -8.01 1.22 6.66
N GLU A 72 -7.31 0.25 6.08
CA GLU A 72 -7.70 -0.40 4.82
C GLU A 72 -8.79 -1.41 5.08
N LYS A 73 -9.85 -1.39 4.27
CA LYS A 73 -10.80 -2.50 4.23
C LYS A 73 -10.33 -3.53 3.20
N ILE A 74 -10.09 -4.75 3.67
CA ILE A 74 -9.75 -5.90 2.84
C ILE A 74 -11.00 -6.73 2.59
N ILE A 75 -11.31 -6.98 1.32
CA ILE A 75 -12.53 -7.64 0.86
C ILE A 75 -12.15 -8.86 0.02
N PRO A 76 -12.58 -10.08 0.40
CA PRO A 76 -12.33 -11.25 -0.42
C PRO A 76 -13.20 -11.25 -1.68
N VAL A 77 -12.66 -11.75 -2.79
CA VAL A 77 -13.40 -12.09 -4.01
C VAL A 77 -13.28 -13.60 -4.24
N PRO A 78 -14.11 -14.44 -3.58
CA PRO A 78 -13.86 -15.87 -3.48
C PRO A 78 -13.81 -16.59 -4.83
N ARG A 79 -14.65 -16.19 -5.78
CA ARG A 79 -14.70 -16.78 -7.14
C ARG A 79 -13.42 -16.61 -7.94
N GLN A 80 -12.57 -15.65 -7.57
CA GLN A 80 -11.31 -15.35 -8.26
C GLN A 80 -10.08 -15.67 -7.40
N GLY A 81 -10.25 -16.04 -6.12
CA GLY A 81 -9.12 -16.29 -5.22
C GLY A 81 -8.27 -15.05 -4.94
N ILE A 82 -8.83 -13.84 -5.00
CA ILE A 82 -8.11 -12.57 -4.80
C ILE A 82 -8.70 -11.76 -3.64
N LEU A 83 -7.95 -10.75 -3.20
CA LEU A 83 -8.45 -9.72 -2.28
C LEU A 83 -8.50 -8.36 -2.98
N LYS A 84 -9.47 -7.54 -2.58
CA LYS A 84 -9.53 -6.12 -2.90
C LYS A 84 -9.24 -5.30 -1.65
N GLY A 85 -8.39 -4.29 -1.78
CA GLY A 85 -8.12 -3.29 -0.76
C GLY A 85 -8.74 -1.96 -1.14
N ASP A 86 -9.40 -1.32 -0.19
CA ASP A 86 -10.03 0.00 -0.33
C ASP A 86 -9.61 0.87 0.86
N ILE A 87 -8.96 2.00 0.56
CA ILE A 87 -8.53 2.95 1.58
C ILE A 87 -8.47 4.38 1.07
N ALA A 88 -9.12 5.28 1.81
CA ALA A 88 -8.93 6.71 1.68
C ALA A 88 -7.67 7.13 2.47
N MET A 89 -6.67 7.60 1.75
CA MET A 89 -5.38 8.04 2.29
C MET A 89 -5.29 9.57 2.32
N TYR A 90 -4.53 10.10 3.26
CA TYR A 90 -4.28 11.54 3.40
C TYR A 90 -2.79 11.79 3.59
N LEU A 91 -2.19 12.57 2.68
CA LEU A 91 -0.84 13.11 2.83
C LEU A 91 -0.90 14.39 3.66
N LEU A 92 -0.14 14.44 4.74
CA LEU A 92 0.08 15.64 5.54
C LEU A 92 0.98 16.62 4.78
N LEU A 93 0.59 17.89 4.81
CA LEU A 93 1.33 18.99 4.19
C LEU A 93 2.09 19.81 5.24
N LYS A 94 3.17 20.47 4.83
CA LYS A 94 4.02 21.31 5.70
C LYS A 94 3.29 22.51 6.31
N ASP A 95 2.21 22.97 5.68
CA ASP A 95 1.36 24.07 6.15
C ASP A 95 0.23 23.58 7.09
N GLY A 96 0.19 22.29 7.42
CA GLY A 96 -0.85 21.68 8.25
C GLY A 96 -2.06 21.18 7.46
N GLY A 97 -2.09 21.36 6.14
CA GLY A 97 -3.13 20.82 5.27
C GLY A 97 -3.07 19.30 5.09
N ARG A 98 -4.10 18.77 4.44
CA ARG A 98 -4.20 17.37 4.01
C ARG A 98 -4.41 17.32 2.51
N TYR A 99 -3.80 16.34 1.87
CA TYR A 99 -3.93 16.05 0.46
C TYR A 99 -4.44 14.63 0.26
N ARG A 100 -5.70 14.51 -0.15
CA ARG A 100 -6.41 13.22 -0.21
C ARG A 100 -6.01 12.40 -1.43
N CYS A 101 -5.92 11.08 -1.24
CA CYS A 101 -5.73 10.10 -2.31
C CYS A 101 -6.56 8.84 -2.03
N GLN A 102 -7.33 8.38 -3.01
CA GLN A 102 -8.05 7.10 -2.93
C GLN A 102 -7.16 5.98 -3.47
N PHE A 103 -6.96 4.93 -2.67
CA PHE A 103 -6.26 3.72 -3.11
C PHE A 103 -7.27 2.59 -3.32
N ASP A 104 -7.24 2.03 -4.52
CA ASP A 104 -7.95 0.79 -4.85
C ASP A 104 -6.93 -0.25 -5.27
N THR A 105 -6.89 -1.38 -4.56
CA THR A 105 -5.86 -2.41 -4.73
C THR A 105 -6.46 -3.76 -5.04
N ILE A 106 -5.80 -4.52 -5.91
CA ILE A 106 -6.03 -5.96 -6.10
C ILE A 106 -4.79 -6.70 -5.62
N TYR A 107 -4.97 -7.63 -4.68
CA TYR A 107 -3.93 -8.55 -4.22
C TYR A 107 -4.21 -9.96 -4.74
N LYS A 108 -3.23 -10.57 -5.41
CA LYS A 108 -3.34 -11.89 -6.02
C LYS A 108 -2.17 -12.78 -5.61
N ALA A 109 -2.46 -13.86 -4.89
CA ALA A 109 -1.48 -14.90 -4.60
C ALA A 109 -1.00 -15.56 -5.90
N LYS A 110 0.28 -15.94 -5.96
CA LYS A 110 0.82 -16.69 -7.12
C LYS A 110 0.44 -18.17 -7.11
N SER A 111 0.14 -18.70 -5.92
CA SER A 111 -0.39 -20.04 -5.71
C SER A 111 -1.87 -19.97 -5.36
N ASP A 112 -2.64 -20.98 -5.78
CA ASP A 112 -4.07 -21.04 -5.49
C ASP A 112 -4.33 -21.06 -3.96
N PRO A 113 -5.11 -20.10 -3.43
CA PRO A 113 -5.33 -20.00 -1.99
C PRO A 113 -6.25 -21.12 -1.51
N LYS A 114 -5.75 -21.99 -0.62
CA LYS A 114 -6.54 -23.08 -0.01
C LYS A 114 -7.66 -22.58 0.90
N LYS A 115 -7.52 -21.38 1.46
CA LYS A 115 -8.49 -20.73 2.35
C LYS A 115 -8.53 -19.24 2.03
N MET A 116 -9.74 -18.70 1.91
CA MET A 116 -9.96 -17.26 1.79
C MET A 116 -10.29 -16.67 3.17
N PRO A 117 -9.76 -15.48 3.51
CA PRO A 117 -10.27 -14.73 4.65
C PRO A 117 -11.68 -14.22 4.36
N GLU A 118 -12.44 -13.94 5.40
CA GLU A 118 -13.56 -13.00 5.30
C GLU A 118 -13.03 -11.55 5.27
N TRP A 119 -13.92 -10.58 5.05
CA TRP A 119 -13.54 -9.18 5.08
C TRP A 119 -12.98 -8.77 6.44
N HIS A 120 -12.01 -7.86 6.44
CA HIS A 120 -11.35 -7.38 7.64
C HIS A 120 -10.71 -6.01 7.41
N PHE A 121 -10.16 -5.44 8.47
CA PHE A 121 -9.38 -4.21 8.40
C PHE A 121 -7.89 -4.51 8.54
N ILE A 122 -7.06 -3.67 7.91
CA ILE A 122 -5.65 -3.54 8.24
C ILE A 122 -5.39 -2.08 8.57
N GLN A 123 -4.96 -1.81 9.79
CA GLN A 123 -4.53 -0.46 10.18
C GLN A 123 -3.06 -0.30 9.86
N HIS A 124 -2.70 0.83 9.24
CA HIS A 124 -1.33 1.14 8.83
C HIS A 124 -0.82 2.41 9.49
N LYS A 125 0.46 2.41 9.85
CA LYS A 125 1.24 3.61 10.17
C LYS A 125 2.56 3.56 9.41
N LEU A 126 2.71 4.45 8.45
CA LEU A 126 3.91 4.59 7.61
C LEU A 126 4.62 5.91 7.93
N THR A 127 5.91 5.83 8.27
CA THR A 127 6.76 7.01 8.48
C THR A 127 7.91 7.04 7.49
N ARG A 128 8.19 8.23 6.97
CA ARG A 128 9.30 8.54 6.08
C ARG A 128 10.26 9.52 6.73
N GLU A 129 11.55 9.23 6.60
CA GLU A 129 12.64 10.10 7.02
C GLU A 129 13.60 10.31 5.82
N ASP A 130 13.78 11.57 5.41
CA ASP A 130 14.79 11.90 4.39
C ASP A 130 16.20 11.78 4.98
N ARG A 131 17.09 11.13 4.25
CA ARG A 131 18.50 10.91 4.62
C ARG A 131 19.44 11.32 3.49
N SER A 132 18.97 12.20 2.61
CA SER A 132 19.68 12.61 1.42
C SER A 132 20.98 13.33 1.78
N ASP A 133 21.99 13.17 0.94
CA ASP A 133 23.22 13.96 1.02
C ASP A 133 23.50 14.61 -0.35
N ALA A 134 24.63 15.31 -0.46
CA ALA A 134 25.00 16.01 -1.69
C ALA A 134 25.21 15.08 -2.90
N LYS A 135 25.41 13.77 -2.69
CA LYS A 135 25.69 12.78 -3.73
C LYS A 135 24.47 11.93 -4.07
N ASN A 136 23.63 11.64 -3.08
CA ASN A 136 22.55 10.67 -3.20
C ASN A 136 21.27 11.16 -2.54
N GLN A 137 20.18 11.08 -3.30
CA GLN A 137 18.84 11.16 -2.75
C GLN A 137 18.47 9.80 -2.12
N LYS A 138 18.22 9.78 -0.81
CA LYS A 138 17.90 8.55 -0.08
C LYS A 138 17.00 8.85 1.12
N TRP A 139 16.18 7.88 1.50
CA TRP A 139 15.24 8.01 2.61
C TRP A 139 15.00 6.65 3.25
N GLN A 140 14.55 6.65 4.51
CA GLN A 140 14.06 5.46 5.20
C GLN A 140 12.54 5.48 5.27
N LEU A 141 11.92 4.30 5.07
CA LEU A 141 10.51 4.05 5.34
C LEU A 141 10.40 3.02 6.47
N VAL A 142 9.44 3.22 7.37
CA VAL A 142 9.07 2.26 8.42
C VAL A 142 7.55 2.13 8.43
N GLU A 143 7.06 0.91 8.30
CA GLU A 143 5.63 0.60 8.35
C GLU A 143 5.32 -0.34 9.51
N HIS A 144 4.24 -0.06 10.22
CA HIS A 144 3.60 -1.00 11.14
C HIS A 144 2.16 -1.21 10.72
N ALA A 145 1.77 -2.48 10.56
CA ALA A 145 0.43 -2.86 10.12
C ALA A 145 -0.16 -3.98 10.98
N VAL A 146 -1.45 -3.85 11.33
CA VAL A 146 -2.17 -4.83 12.17
C VAL A 146 -3.54 -5.12 11.59
N ALA A 147 -3.84 -6.42 11.42
CA ALA A 147 -5.11 -6.88 10.89
C ALA A 147 -6.13 -7.11 12.02
N SER A 148 -7.37 -6.64 11.84
CA SER A 148 -8.44 -6.73 12.84
C SER A 148 -9.83 -6.92 12.21
N ARG A 149 -10.82 -7.31 13.01
CA ARG A 149 -12.23 -7.34 12.62
C ARG A 149 -12.94 -6.06 13.06
N SER A 150 -14.25 -5.99 12.82
CA SER A 150 -15.11 -5.00 13.47
C SER A 150 -14.80 -4.93 14.97
N ALA A 151 -14.65 -3.71 15.50
CA ALA A 151 -14.51 -3.48 16.93
C ALA A 151 -15.83 -3.66 17.69
N LEU A 152 -16.96 -3.70 16.96
CA LEU A 152 -18.28 -3.93 17.51
C LEU A 152 -18.61 -5.43 17.48
N PRO A 153 -19.29 -5.97 18.51
CA PRO A 153 -19.81 -7.33 18.49
C PRO A 153 -20.80 -7.50 17.32
N GLY A 154 -20.79 -8.69 16.73
CA GLY A 154 -21.69 -9.09 15.63
C GLY A 154 -22.94 -9.79 16.12
#